data_AF-A0A1Q5MDH2-F1
#
_entry.id   AF-A0A1Q5MDH2-F1
#
_cell.length_a   1.000
_cell.length_b   1.000
_cell.length_c   1.000
_cell.angle_alpha   90.00
_cell.angle_beta   90.00
_cell.angle_gamma   90.00
#
_symmetry.space_group_name_H-M   'P 1'
#
loop_
_entity.id
_entity.type
_entity.pdbx_description
1 polymer ?
#
loop_
_entity_poly.entity_id
_entity_poly.type
_entity_poly.pdbx_seq_one_letter_code
_entity_poly.pdbx_strand_id
1 'polypeptide(L)'
;MFDLTVCPVDADTLPEEAPDTVVSCTSMVAGIVHELLTGIQPGDLLRVTGDLVQPQTPGAPARLTVDVLQVLETALVPALREMVIDRFGDYCVIFDADTDAVPVFTARGTWVGLADNPDAITTLIDIHERVHGGDDR
;
A
#
# COMPACT_ATOMS: atom_id res chain seq x y z
N MET A 1 -11.54 15.21 -0.72
CA MET A 1 -12.29 14.13 -0.03
C MET A 1 -11.39 12.92 -0.02
N PHE A 2 -11.26 12.23 1.11
CA PHE A 2 -10.49 11.00 1.25
C PHE A 2 -11.20 10.08 2.24
N ASP A 3 -10.98 8.78 2.16
CA ASP A 3 -11.52 7.82 3.12
C ASP A 3 -10.42 7.40 4.09
N LEU A 4 -10.74 7.39 5.39
CA LEU A 4 -9.86 6.90 6.44
C LEU A 4 -10.37 5.56 6.95
N THR A 5 -9.50 4.56 6.92
CA THR A 5 -9.77 3.26 7.54
C THR A 5 -9.27 3.30 8.98
N VAL A 6 -10.18 3.07 9.92
CA VAL A 6 -9.88 2.98 11.35
C VAL A 6 -9.89 1.52 11.74
N CYS A 7 -8.69 0.96 11.91
CA CYS A 7 -8.52 -0.38 12.48
C CYS A 7 -8.63 -0.30 14.02
N PRO A 8 -9.35 -1.23 14.65
CA PRO A 8 -9.40 -1.30 16.11
C PRO A 8 -8.01 -1.62 16.67
N VAL A 9 -7.62 -0.92 17.75
CA VAL A 9 -6.30 -1.04 18.42
C VAL A 9 -6.02 -2.46 18.93
N ASP A 10 -7.07 -3.24 19.11
CA ASP A 10 -7.08 -4.59 19.67
C ASP A 10 -7.27 -5.66 18.58
N ALA A 11 -6.84 -5.39 17.34
CA ALA A 11 -6.97 -6.32 16.21
C ALA A 11 -6.42 -7.73 16.51
N ASP A 12 -5.39 -7.86 17.35
CA ASP A 12 -4.82 -9.15 17.78
C ASP A 12 -5.72 -9.94 18.76
N THR A 13 -6.68 -9.28 19.42
CA THR A 13 -7.62 -9.90 20.37
C THR A 13 -9.04 -10.01 19.84
N LEU A 14 -9.31 -9.33 18.73
CA LEU A 14 -10.55 -9.46 17.99
C LEU A 14 -10.44 -10.67 17.04
N PRO A 15 -11.57 -11.33 16.70
CA PRO A 15 -11.56 -12.30 15.61
C PRO A 15 -11.05 -11.61 14.33
N GLU A 16 -10.31 -12.33 13.47
CA GLU A 16 -9.77 -11.83 12.19
C GLU A 16 -10.82 -11.14 11.28
N GLU A 17 -12.11 -11.31 11.60
CA GLU A 17 -13.25 -10.75 10.89
C GLU A 17 -13.84 -9.47 11.52
N ALA A 18 -13.17 -8.83 12.48
CA ALA A 18 -13.63 -7.54 12.99
C ALA A 18 -13.60 -6.49 11.87
N PRO A 19 -14.74 -5.87 11.52
CA PRO A 19 -14.82 -5.01 10.37
C PRO A 19 -14.05 -3.71 10.62
N ASP A 20 -13.15 -3.38 9.70
CA ASP A 20 -12.58 -2.04 9.63
C ASP A 20 -13.68 -1.00 9.48
N THR A 21 -13.53 0.12 10.20
CA THR A 21 -14.49 1.23 10.09
C THR A 21 -13.98 2.23 9.08
N VAL A 22 -14.73 2.42 7.99
CA VAL A 22 -14.43 3.45 6.99
C VAL A 22 -15.15 4.76 7.34
N VAL A 23 -14.39 5.85 7.41
CA VAL A 23 -14.89 7.20 7.65
C VAL A 23 -14.56 8.09 6.46
N SER A 24 -15.59 8.64 5.81
CA SER A 24 -15.41 9.56 4.69
C SER A 24 -15.09 10.95 5.20
N CYS A 25 -13.91 11.46 4.84
CA CYS A 25 -13.36 12.70 5.34
C CYS A 25 -13.38 13.82 4.29
N THR A 26 -13.83 15.00 4.69
CA THR A 26 -13.80 16.22 3.86
C THR A 26 -13.13 17.36 4.63
N SER A 27 -12.36 18.20 3.93
CA SER A 27 -11.81 19.42 4.51
C SER A 27 -11.92 20.56 3.52
N MET A 28 -12.15 21.76 4.04
CA MET A 28 -12.13 23.03 3.30
C MET A 28 -10.89 23.86 3.63
N VAL A 29 -10.03 23.36 4.53
CA VAL A 29 -8.81 24.06 4.96
C VAL A 29 -7.73 23.88 3.88
N ALA A 30 -7.30 24.98 3.27
CA ALA A 30 -6.37 24.94 2.13
C ALA A 30 -5.05 24.20 2.45
N GLY A 31 -4.51 24.36 3.65
CA GLY A 31 -3.29 23.64 4.08
C GLY A 31 -3.49 22.13 4.13
N ILE A 32 -4.64 21.65 4.60
CA ILE A 32 -4.97 20.21 4.64
C ILE A 32 -5.16 19.68 3.21
N VAL A 33 -5.82 20.45 2.35
CA VAL A 33 -6.01 20.07 0.94
C VAL A 33 -4.67 19.96 0.22
N HIS A 34 -3.75 20.87 0.46
CA HIS A 34 -2.41 20.80 -0.13
C HIS A 34 -1.68 19.53 0.33
N GLU A 35 -1.65 19.28 1.64
CA GLU A 35 -1.00 18.09 2.20
C GLU A 35 -1.58 16.78 1.65
N LEU A 36 -2.91 16.69 1.51
CA LEU A 36 -3.59 15.54 0.92
C LEU A 36 -3.26 15.32 -0.57
N LEU A 37 -2.90 16.37 -1.30
CA LEU A 37 -2.61 16.29 -2.73
C LEU A 37 -1.13 16.03 -3.02
N THR A 38 -0.22 16.46 -2.15
CA THR A 38 1.22 16.48 -2.44
C THR A 38 2.08 15.76 -1.41
N GLY A 39 1.61 15.59 -0.18
CA GLY A 39 2.40 15.02 0.91
C GLY A 39 1.95 13.63 1.33
N ILE A 40 0.65 13.44 1.50
CA ILE A 40 0.08 12.21 2.07
C ILE A 40 -0.04 11.11 1.02
N GLN A 41 0.44 9.92 1.37
CA GLN A 41 0.32 8.71 0.58
C GLN A 41 -0.70 7.75 1.18
N PRO A 42 -1.41 6.96 0.35
CA PRO A 42 -2.16 5.82 0.84
C PRO A 42 -1.24 4.87 1.62
N GLY A 43 -1.62 4.57 2.87
CA GLY A 43 -0.80 3.78 3.80
C GLY A 43 -0.17 4.61 4.93
N ASP A 44 -0.15 5.94 4.81
CA ASP A 44 0.29 6.81 5.91
C ASP A 44 -0.64 6.65 7.12
N LEU A 45 -0.05 6.57 8.31
CA LEU A 45 -0.79 6.61 9.56
C LEU A 45 -1.11 8.06 9.89
N LEU A 46 -2.40 8.40 9.87
CA LEU A 46 -2.88 9.77 10.07
C LEU A 46 -3.63 9.93 11.39
N ARG A 47 -3.42 11.08 12.04
CA ARG A 47 -4.29 11.61 13.08
C ARG A 47 -5.12 12.75 12.51
N VAL A 48 -6.43 12.56 12.47
CA VAL A 48 -7.40 13.58 12.03
C VAL A 48 -8.26 14.05 13.20
N THR A 49 -8.66 15.31 13.18
CA THR A 49 -9.59 15.87 14.18
C THR A 49 -10.56 16.82 13.49
N GLY A 50 -11.82 16.77 13.92
CA GLY A 50 -12.87 17.69 13.49
C GLY A 50 -14.27 17.15 13.80
N ASP A 51 -15.27 17.60 13.06
CA ASP A 51 -16.69 17.33 13.34
C ASP A 51 -17.18 16.04 12.67
N LEU A 52 -17.52 15.04 13.50
CA LEU A 52 -18.06 13.75 13.07
C LEU A 52 -19.58 13.76 12.99
N VAL A 53 -20.12 13.46 11.82
CA VAL A 53 -21.55 13.24 11.58
C VAL A 53 -21.79 11.74 11.42
N GLN A 54 -22.52 11.17 12.38
CA GLN A 54 -22.91 9.76 12.31
C GLN A 54 -24.00 9.54 11.26
N PRO A 55 -23.94 8.43 10.52
CA PRO A 55 -24.92 8.09 9.52
C PRO A 55 -26.26 7.76 10.20
N GLN A 56 -27.35 8.33 9.70
CA GLN A 56 -28.71 8.06 10.18
C GLN A 56 -29.22 6.66 9.74
N THR A 57 -28.55 6.06 8.75
CA THR A 57 -28.92 4.77 8.15
C THR A 57 -27.82 3.74 8.41
N PRO A 58 -28.14 2.55 8.94
CA PRO A 58 -27.18 1.46 9.09
C PRO A 58 -26.50 1.11 7.77
N GLY A 59 -25.17 1.00 7.77
CA GLY A 59 -24.37 0.65 6.59
C GLY A 59 -23.92 1.84 5.73
N ALA A 60 -24.40 3.07 5.99
CA ALA A 60 -23.79 4.25 5.40
C ALA A 60 -22.48 4.62 6.15
N PRO A 61 -21.46 5.15 5.47
CA PRO A 61 -20.22 5.56 6.13
C PRO A 61 -20.45 6.81 6.99
N ALA A 62 -19.75 6.89 8.12
CA ALA A 62 -19.68 8.11 8.90
C ALA A 62 -18.92 9.19 8.13
N ARG A 63 -19.29 10.46 8.33
CA ARG A 63 -18.66 11.59 7.66
C ARG A 63 -17.92 12.46 8.66
N LEU A 64 -16.67 12.80 8.39
CA LEU A 64 -15.85 13.66 9.23
C LEU A 64 -15.47 14.92 8.45
N THR A 65 -15.80 16.10 8.99
CA THR A 65 -15.22 17.36 8.50
C THR A 65 -13.92 17.60 9.25
N VAL A 66 -12.79 17.62 8.54
CA VAL A 66 -11.45 17.64 9.14
C VAL A 66 -10.95 19.08 9.25
N ASP A 67 -10.64 19.50 10.48
CA ASP A 67 -10.09 20.81 10.82
C ASP A 67 -8.59 20.75 11.09
N VAL A 68 -8.10 19.59 11.57
CA VAL A 68 -6.69 19.33 11.86
C VAL A 68 -6.30 17.98 11.29
N LEU A 69 -5.18 17.94 10.58
CA LEU A 69 -4.56 16.73 10.05
C LEU A 69 -3.09 16.68 10.47
N GLN A 70 -2.64 15.51 10.91
CA GLN A 70 -1.25 15.23 11.25
C GLN A 70 -0.85 13.85 10.73
N VAL A 71 0.29 13.76 10.05
CA VAL A 71 0.94 12.49 9.71
C VAL A 71 1.70 11.99 10.95
N LEU A 72 1.38 10.78 11.41
CA LEU A 72 2.05 10.13 12.53
C LEU A 72 3.20 9.24 12.04
N GLU A 73 2.97 8.50 10.96
CA GLU A 73 3.95 7.61 10.34
C GLU A 73 3.73 7.60 8.82
N THR A 74 4.81 7.64 8.05
CA THR A 74 4.76 7.56 6.59
C THR A 74 4.77 6.11 6.15
N ALA A 75 3.99 5.77 5.12
CA ALA A 75 3.98 4.45 4.54
C ALA A 75 5.40 4.01 4.15
N LEU A 76 5.79 2.80 4.58
CA LEU A 76 7.07 2.20 4.22
C LEU A 76 7.20 1.93 2.71
N VAL A 77 6.07 1.79 2.02
CA VAL A 77 5.98 1.57 0.59
C VAL A 77 5.04 2.64 0.02
N PRO A 78 5.49 3.47 -0.94
CA PRO A 78 4.60 4.37 -1.65
C PRO A 78 3.42 3.58 -2.21
N ALA A 79 2.23 4.17 -2.20
CA ALA A 79 1.06 3.47 -2.73
C ALA A 79 1.33 3.00 -4.16
N LEU A 80 0.88 1.78 -4.49
CA LEU A 80 1.00 1.06 -5.77
C LEU A 80 0.46 1.79 -7.01
N ARG A 81 0.24 3.11 -6.96
CA ARG A 81 -0.33 3.92 -8.04
C ARG A 81 0.53 3.94 -9.29
N GLU A 82 1.85 3.81 -9.16
CA GLU A 82 2.79 3.75 -10.29
C GLU A 82 3.56 2.43 -10.36
N MET A 83 3.27 1.48 -9.45
CA MET A 83 3.89 0.18 -9.48
C MET A 83 3.25 -0.72 -10.53
N VAL A 84 4.04 -1.20 -11.48
CA VAL A 84 3.60 -2.12 -12.54
C VAL A 84 4.17 -3.50 -12.28
N ILE A 85 3.30 -4.50 -12.23
CA ILE A 85 3.73 -5.90 -12.21
C ILE A 85 3.81 -6.42 -13.64
N ASP A 86 4.97 -6.91 -14.05
CA ASP A 86 5.16 -7.62 -15.31
C ASP A 86 5.56 -9.09 -15.06
N ARG A 87 5.26 -9.95 -16.03
CA ARG A 87 5.49 -11.40 -15.95
C ARG A 87 6.51 -11.88 -16.97
N PHE A 88 7.52 -12.57 -16.46
CA PHE A 88 8.55 -13.27 -17.22
C PHE A 88 8.42 -14.77 -16.98
N GLY A 89 7.47 -15.42 -17.66
CA GLY A 89 7.18 -16.84 -17.45
C GLY A 89 6.66 -17.11 -16.03
N ASP A 90 7.38 -17.94 -15.27
CA ASP A 90 7.10 -18.27 -13.86
C ASP A 90 7.68 -17.25 -12.86
N TYR A 91 8.08 -16.08 -13.34
CA TYR A 91 8.60 -14.98 -12.54
C TYR A 91 7.76 -13.72 -12.70
N CYS A 92 7.68 -12.93 -11.63
CA CYS A 92 7.04 -11.63 -11.59
C CYS A 92 8.08 -10.58 -11.19
N VAL A 93 8.03 -9.42 -11.83
CA VAL A 93 8.83 -8.25 -11.46
C VAL A 93 7.91 -7.09 -11.12
N ILE A 94 8.32 -6.25 -10.18
CA ILE A 94 7.58 -5.05 -9.79
C ILE A 94 8.42 -3.85 -10.18
N PHE A 95 7.96 -3.08 -11.16
CA PHE A 95 8.53 -1.80 -11.51
C PHE A 95 7.90 -0.74 -10.61
N ASP A 96 8.72 0.09 -10.00
CA ASP A 96 8.29 1.25 -9.22
C ASP A 96 8.97 2.48 -9.81
N ALA A 97 8.20 3.53 -10.09
CA ALA A 97 8.71 4.75 -10.72
C ALA A 97 9.68 5.52 -9.80
N ASP A 98 9.62 5.27 -8.48
CA ASP A 98 10.46 5.94 -7.49
C ASP A 98 11.80 5.23 -7.24
N THR A 99 12.01 4.03 -7.80
CA THR A 99 13.26 3.27 -7.63
C THR A 99 13.68 2.54 -8.90
N ASP A 100 14.94 2.73 -9.28
CA ASP A 100 15.56 1.96 -10.37
C ASP A 100 15.77 0.48 -10.02
N ALA A 101 15.64 0.12 -8.74
CA ALA A 101 15.78 -1.25 -8.27
C ALA A 101 14.45 -2.02 -8.42
N VAL A 102 14.49 -3.07 -9.25
CA VAL A 102 13.35 -3.92 -9.64
C VAL A 102 13.41 -5.24 -8.87
N PRO A 103 12.53 -5.46 -7.86
CA PRO A 103 12.44 -6.74 -7.19
C PRO A 103 11.87 -7.84 -8.11
N VAL A 104 12.49 -9.02 -8.05
CA VAL A 104 12.13 -10.22 -8.83
C VAL A 104 11.64 -11.31 -7.88
N PHE A 105 10.48 -11.88 -8.20
CA PHE A 105 9.86 -12.97 -7.46
C PHE A 105 9.51 -14.13 -8.40
N THR A 106 9.34 -15.33 -7.87
CA THR A 106 8.60 -16.39 -8.57
C THR A 106 7.11 -16.04 -8.59
N ALA A 107 6.35 -16.64 -9.51
CA ALA A 107 4.89 -16.48 -9.59
C ALA A 107 4.16 -16.99 -8.34
N ARG A 108 4.84 -17.76 -7.49
CA ARG A 108 4.36 -18.25 -6.19
C ARG A 108 4.70 -17.31 -5.04
N GLY A 109 5.34 -16.17 -5.32
CA GLY A 109 5.72 -15.15 -4.34
C GLY A 109 7.07 -15.39 -3.65
N THR A 110 7.89 -16.33 -4.12
CA THR A 110 9.23 -16.53 -3.55
C THR A 110 10.16 -15.43 -4.02
N TRP A 111 10.86 -14.76 -3.11
CA TRP A 111 11.87 -13.75 -3.44
C TRP A 111 13.05 -14.39 -4.19
N VAL A 112 13.43 -13.79 -5.33
CA VAL A 112 14.58 -14.22 -6.14
C VAL A 112 15.75 -13.26 -6.00
N GLY A 113 15.49 -11.95 -6.01
CA GLY A 113 16.55 -10.94 -5.91
C GLY A 113 16.09 -9.54 -6.33
N LEU A 114 17.02 -8.59 -6.29
CA LEU A 114 16.81 -7.20 -6.71
C LEU A 114 17.69 -6.91 -7.93
N ALA A 115 17.08 -6.53 -9.04
CA ALA A 115 17.76 -6.15 -10.28
C ALA A 115 17.87 -4.64 -10.38
N ASP A 116 18.98 -4.11 -10.88
CA ASP A 116 19.18 -2.67 -11.12
C ASP A 116 19.01 -2.29 -12.61
N ASN A 117 18.78 -3.27 -13.48
CA ASN A 117 18.54 -3.10 -14.91
C ASN A 117 17.89 -4.37 -15.52
N PRO A 118 17.37 -4.32 -16.76
CA PRO A 118 16.71 -5.46 -17.39
C PRO A 118 17.59 -6.71 -17.56
N ASP A 119 18.88 -6.57 -17.85
CA ASP A 119 19.80 -7.70 -18.02
C ASP A 119 20.07 -8.41 -16.68
N ALA A 120 20.03 -7.66 -15.57
CA ALA A 120 20.15 -8.21 -14.23
C ALA A 120 18.93 -9.07 -13.84
N ILE A 121 17.73 -8.78 -14.37
CA ILE A 121 16.53 -9.61 -14.16
C ILE A 121 16.75 -11.00 -14.78
N THR A 122 17.18 -11.08 -16.04
CA THR A 122 17.47 -12.35 -16.71
C THR A 122 18.57 -13.12 -15.98
N THR A 123 19.62 -12.43 -15.53
CA THR A 123 20.73 -13.05 -14.78
C THR A 123 20.24 -13.67 -13.47
N LEU A 124 19.37 -12.99 -12.71
CA LEU A 124 18.80 -13.50 -11.47
C LEU A 124 17.93 -14.74 -11.70
N ILE A 125 17.12 -14.73 -12.76
CA ILE A 125 16.30 -15.87 -13.16
C ILE A 125 17.18 -17.07 -13.52
N ASP A 126 18.19 -16.88 -14.37
CA ASP A 126 19.13 -17.95 -14.78
C ASP A 126 19.87 -18.58 -13.59
N ILE A 127 20.28 -17.74 -12.62
CA ILE A 127 20.92 -18.21 -11.39
C ILE A 127 19.92 -19.02 -10.56
N HIS A 128 18.71 -18.50 -10.37
CA HIS A 128 17.67 -19.16 -9.58
C HIS A 128 17.30 -20.53 -10.18
N GLU A 129 17.13 -20.61 -11.50
CA GLU A 129 16.86 -21.86 -12.21
C GLU A 129 18.04 -22.84 -12.15
N ARG A 130 19.29 -22.36 -12.23
CA ARG A 130 20.45 -23.24 -12.06
C ARG A 130 20.53 -23.83 -10.64
N VAL A 131 20.13 -23.06 -9.63
CA VAL A 131 20.20 -23.48 -8.22
C VAL A 131 19.02 -24.37 -7.84
N HIS A 132 17.82 -24.12 -8.37
CA HIS A 132 16.58 -24.79 -7.95
C HIS A 132 15.92 -25.67 -9.01
N GLY A 133 16.25 -25.51 -10.30
CA GLY A 133 15.74 -26.30 -11.43
C GLY A 133 16.48 -27.62 -11.65
N GLY A 134 17.44 -27.97 -10.78
CA GLY A 134 18.16 -29.24 -10.82
C GLY A 134 17.42 -30.43 -10.22
N ASP A 135 16.23 -30.22 -9.63
CA ASP A 135 15.53 -31.23 -8.80
C ASP A 135 14.31 -31.85 -9.50
N ASP A 136 14.30 -31.88 -10.84
CA ASP A 136 13.26 -32.58 -11.63
C ASP A 136 13.88 -33.38 -12.79
N ARG A 137 14.71 -34.36 -12.46
CA ARG A 137 15.20 -35.36 -13.42
C ARG A 137 15.30 -36.77 -12.85
#